data_AF-A0A367K805-F1
#
_entry.id   AF-A0A367K805-F1
#
_cell.length_a   1.000
_cell.length_b   1.000
_cell.length_c   1.000
_cell.angle_alpha   90.00
_cell.angle_beta   90.00
_cell.angle_gamma   90.00
#
_symmetry.space_group_name_H-M   'P 1'
#
loop_
_entity.id
_entity.type
_entity.pdbx_description
1 polymer ?
#
loop_
_entity_poly.entity_id
_entity_poly.type
_entity_poly.pdbx_seq_one_letter_code
_entity_poly.pdbx_strand_id
1 'polypeptide(L)'
;MVAATTTLLNLFLWDTDDCKGKIEEYHNKSYEQRMKSFEEEPLLDPRKVLKKLEPEDDEKRMEAERAIEIINLESFIYSFLTGLKTQECLDSFFNCMIMPQMKIIERDVRLYFQLRSAAYLRDYCTLINDEEDFDREELLHKHFTLNLSHYGGHLADKDDGWIVLKHAHITRLKMKREADTLVQSESSQVYMSHELVAYLRERIDRLFHPERFEGPGGNMPEEQQTETYIASDQESQEVTVNIERNSSAESESSPEPESSPEPESSAEPEGRRNLSVLNGISRTEIKNKNGEVVAIRREYENEHGERISVTERNVRFGHNKRMKWEDSEVKALERAIAEIGPKWIKIKEQGYPELESKTNVQLRDKARGELRRRKRLKIDLGVYASLQAYDEQ
;
A
#
# COMPACT_ATOMS: atom_id res chain seq x y z
N MET A 1 0.61 -30.64 1.55
CA MET A 1 0.54 -29.17 1.68
C MET A 1 -0.90 -28.73 1.93
N VAL A 2 -1.77 -28.61 0.93
CA VAL A 2 -3.14 -28.06 1.06
C VAL A 2 -3.96 -28.68 2.21
N ALA A 3 -3.97 -30.01 2.37
CA ALA A 3 -4.80 -30.67 3.37
C ALA A 3 -4.54 -30.26 4.84
N ALA A 4 -3.27 -30.05 5.24
CA ALA A 4 -2.93 -29.61 6.59
C ALA A 4 -3.29 -28.14 6.82
N THR A 5 -3.04 -27.31 5.80
CA THR A 5 -3.31 -25.87 5.77
C THR A 5 -4.84 -25.60 5.82
N THR A 6 -5.63 -26.36 5.06
CA THR A 6 -7.10 -26.36 5.12
C THR A 6 -7.64 -26.78 6.48
N THR A 7 -6.95 -27.64 7.22
CA THR A 7 -7.39 -28.08 8.56
C THR A 7 -7.36 -26.94 9.57
N LEU A 8 -6.32 -26.09 9.56
CA LEU A 8 -6.25 -24.93 10.46
C LEU A 8 -7.29 -23.87 10.10
N LEU A 9 -7.48 -23.58 8.81
CA LEU A 9 -8.53 -22.65 8.37
C LEU A 9 -9.93 -23.15 8.75
N ASN A 10 -10.18 -24.45 8.61
CA ASN A 10 -11.43 -25.06 9.09
C ASN A 10 -11.55 -24.93 10.60
N LEU A 11 -10.52 -25.20 11.40
CA LEU A 11 -10.60 -25.00 12.85
C LEU A 11 -10.95 -23.56 13.23
N PHE A 12 -10.35 -22.58 12.53
CA PHE A 12 -10.65 -21.15 12.72
C PHE A 12 -12.11 -20.80 12.42
N LEU A 13 -12.75 -21.45 11.45
CA LEU A 13 -14.17 -21.25 11.15
C LEU A 13 -15.09 -21.80 12.25
N TRP A 14 -14.68 -22.84 12.98
CA TRP A 14 -15.58 -23.59 13.87
C TRP A 14 -15.54 -23.12 15.33
N ASP A 15 -14.40 -22.64 15.85
CA ASP A 15 -14.34 -22.07 17.21
C ASP A 15 -13.03 -21.28 17.45
N THR A 16 -13.09 -20.03 17.90
CA THR A 16 -11.87 -19.22 18.16
C THR A 16 -11.30 -19.42 19.56
N ASP A 17 -12.12 -19.85 20.53
CA ASP A 17 -11.76 -19.79 21.95
C ASP A 17 -11.05 -21.06 22.45
N ASP A 18 -11.29 -22.21 21.82
CA ASP A 18 -10.70 -23.52 22.22
C ASP A 18 -9.49 -23.94 21.34
N CYS A 19 -9.01 -23.05 20.48
CA CYS A 19 -8.07 -23.41 19.42
C CYS A 19 -6.58 -23.20 19.73
N LYS A 20 -6.18 -22.43 20.76
CA LYS A 20 -4.76 -22.05 20.99
C LYS A 20 -3.80 -23.25 21.05
N GLY A 21 -4.16 -24.32 21.77
CA GLY A 21 -3.30 -25.50 21.90
C GLY A 21 -3.19 -26.36 20.62
N LYS A 22 -4.24 -26.37 19.79
CA LYS A 22 -4.27 -27.13 18.52
C LYS A 22 -3.66 -26.33 17.37
N ILE A 23 -3.81 -25.00 17.37
CA ILE A 23 -3.30 -24.10 16.33
C ILE A 23 -1.80 -24.26 16.14
N GLU A 24 -1.02 -24.33 17.22
CA GLU A 24 0.43 -24.45 17.12
C GLU A 24 0.87 -25.78 16.49
N GLU A 25 0.23 -26.88 16.87
CA GLU A 25 0.49 -28.20 16.28
C GLU A 25 0.19 -28.21 14.77
N TYR A 26 -0.98 -27.73 14.36
CA TYR A 26 -1.38 -27.69 12.94
C TYR A 26 -0.53 -26.72 12.13
N HIS A 27 -0.22 -25.55 12.70
CA HIS A 27 0.65 -24.56 12.06
C HIS A 27 2.05 -25.12 11.85
N ASN A 28 2.67 -25.73 12.86
CA ASN A 28 4.02 -26.29 12.75
C ASN A 28 4.07 -27.41 11.71
N LYS A 29 3.06 -28.28 11.69
CA LYS A 29 2.94 -29.36 10.67
C LYS A 29 2.78 -28.80 9.26
N SER A 30 2.03 -27.71 9.09
CA SER A 30 1.89 -26.99 7.82
C SER A 30 3.19 -26.26 7.45
N TYR A 31 3.83 -25.60 8.42
CA TYR A 31 5.07 -24.85 8.27
C TYR A 31 6.21 -25.75 7.80
N GLU A 32 6.49 -26.87 8.48
CA GLU A 32 7.53 -27.82 8.06
C GLU A 32 7.37 -28.32 6.62
N GLN A 33 6.12 -28.53 6.17
CA GLN A 33 5.83 -28.94 4.79
C GLN A 33 6.06 -27.80 3.79
N ARG A 34 5.69 -26.57 4.16
CA ARG A 34 5.94 -25.35 3.37
C ARG A 34 7.43 -25.06 3.23
N MET A 35 8.19 -25.18 4.32
CA MET A 35 9.64 -24.94 4.34
C MET A 35 10.40 -25.81 3.34
N LYS A 36 9.94 -27.05 3.12
CA LYS A 36 10.50 -27.95 2.10
C LYS A 36 10.24 -27.49 0.66
N SER A 37 9.26 -26.61 0.45
CA SER A 37 8.74 -26.24 -0.87
C SER A 37 9.01 -24.77 -1.25
N PHE A 38 9.19 -23.86 -0.28
CA PHE A 38 9.21 -22.40 -0.53
C PHE A 38 10.29 -21.59 0.24
N GLU A 39 11.39 -22.21 0.68
CA GLU A 39 12.60 -21.50 1.19
C GLU A 39 12.35 -20.43 2.28
N GLU A 40 11.99 -20.86 3.50
CA GLU A 40 11.99 -20.06 4.74
C GLU A 40 11.09 -18.79 4.83
N GLU A 41 10.39 -18.39 3.77
CA GLU A 41 9.49 -17.22 3.83
C GLU A 41 8.22 -17.50 4.68
N PRO A 42 7.90 -16.67 5.69
CA PRO A 42 6.71 -16.86 6.54
C PRO A 42 5.39 -16.53 5.80
N LEU A 43 5.46 -15.63 4.81
CA LEU A 43 4.37 -15.30 3.89
C LEU A 43 4.93 -15.34 2.47
N LEU A 44 4.15 -15.90 1.55
CA LEU A 44 4.53 -16.03 0.15
C LEU A 44 4.08 -14.80 -0.64
N ASP A 45 5.00 -14.11 -1.31
CA ASP A 45 4.64 -13.07 -2.28
C ASP A 45 4.09 -13.73 -3.57
N PRO A 46 2.77 -13.66 -3.84
CA PRO A 46 2.18 -14.33 -4.98
C PRO A 46 2.75 -13.82 -6.29
N ARG A 47 3.13 -12.54 -6.37
CA ARG A 47 3.69 -11.95 -7.60
C ARG A 47 5.07 -12.53 -7.92
N LYS A 48 5.86 -12.88 -6.90
CA LYS A 48 7.15 -13.56 -7.08
C LYS A 48 6.97 -15.04 -7.40
N VAL A 49 6.08 -15.73 -6.67
CA VAL A 49 5.87 -17.17 -6.82
C VAL A 49 5.24 -17.48 -8.19
N LEU A 50 4.16 -16.79 -8.55
CA LEU A 50 3.42 -17.05 -9.80
C LEU A 50 4.20 -16.65 -11.05
N LYS A 51 5.16 -15.71 -10.96
CA LYS A 51 6.04 -15.35 -12.09
C LYS A 51 6.91 -16.51 -12.57
N LYS A 52 7.12 -17.53 -11.73
CA LYS A 52 7.88 -18.74 -12.08
C LYS A 52 7.04 -19.77 -12.86
N LEU A 53 5.72 -19.59 -12.93
CA LEU A 53 4.82 -20.47 -13.68
C LEU A 53 4.70 -19.99 -15.13
N GLU A 54 4.64 -20.94 -16.07
CA GLU A 54 4.45 -20.61 -17.49
C GLU A 54 3.00 -20.11 -17.73
N PRO A 55 2.79 -19.16 -18.66
CA PRO A 55 1.49 -18.50 -18.84
C PRO A 55 0.37 -19.38 -19.41
N GLU A 56 0.69 -20.57 -19.93
CA GLU A 56 -0.22 -21.38 -20.75
C GLU A 56 -1.03 -22.42 -19.95
N ASP A 57 -0.89 -22.44 -18.62
CA ASP A 57 -1.54 -23.42 -17.75
C ASP A 57 -2.45 -22.74 -16.72
N ASP A 58 -3.62 -22.28 -17.18
CA ASP A 58 -4.59 -21.55 -16.37
C ASP A 58 -5.07 -22.37 -15.16
N GLU A 59 -5.23 -23.69 -15.31
CA GLU A 59 -5.65 -24.58 -14.22
C GLU A 59 -4.57 -24.69 -13.14
N LYS A 60 -3.31 -24.96 -13.51
CA LYS A 60 -2.21 -24.98 -12.53
C LYS A 60 -1.99 -23.63 -11.88
N ARG A 61 -2.22 -22.54 -12.61
CA ARG A 61 -2.13 -21.19 -12.06
C ARG A 61 -3.21 -20.93 -11.02
N MET A 62 -4.46 -21.28 -11.29
CA MET A 62 -5.55 -21.18 -10.31
C MET A 62 -5.28 -22.03 -9.06
N GLU A 63 -4.79 -23.27 -9.24
CA GLU A 63 -4.40 -24.13 -8.11
C GLU A 63 -3.27 -23.50 -7.27
N ALA A 64 -2.27 -22.92 -7.93
CA ALA A 64 -1.17 -22.24 -7.24
C ALA A 64 -1.64 -20.99 -6.51
N GLU A 65 -2.48 -20.16 -7.13
CA GLU A 65 -3.09 -18.98 -6.52
C GLU A 65 -3.88 -19.36 -5.27
N ARG A 66 -4.73 -20.39 -5.36
CA ARG A 66 -5.48 -20.94 -4.23
C ARG A 66 -4.55 -21.43 -3.13
N ALA A 67 -3.53 -22.20 -3.46
CA ALA A 67 -2.59 -22.73 -2.48
C ALA A 67 -1.84 -21.62 -1.74
N ILE A 68 -1.38 -20.58 -2.47
CA ILE A 68 -0.70 -19.42 -1.88
C ILE A 68 -1.64 -18.67 -0.92
N GLU A 69 -2.89 -18.46 -1.31
CA GLU A 69 -3.86 -17.76 -0.46
C GLU A 69 -4.16 -18.53 0.83
N ILE A 70 -4.37 -19.86 0.76
CA ILE A 70 -4.56 -20.70 1.95
C ILE A 70 -3.33 -20.58 2.89
N ILE A 71 -2.12 -20.66 2.33
CA ILE A 71 -0.86 -20.56 3.10
C ILE A 71 -0.72 -19.20 3.78
N ASN A 72 -1.03 -18.11 3.08
CA ASN A 72 -0.91 -16.76 3.60
C ASN A 72 -1.96 -16.48 4.68
N LEU A 73 -3.22 -16.87 4.46
CA LEU A 73 -4.30 -16.76 5.46
C LEU A 73 -3.95 -17.53 6.74
N GLU A 74 -3.45 -18.76 6.62
CA GLU A 74 -3.05 -19.57 7.77
C GLU A 74 -1.95 -18.90 8.59
N SER A 75 -0.91 -18.39 7.91
CA SER A 75 0.22 -17.72 8.56
C SER A 75 -0.23 -16.43 9.23
N PHE A 76 -1.10 -15.67 8.57
CA PHE A 76 -1.64 -14.44 9.10
C PHE A 76 -2.48 -14.71 10.36
N ILE A 77 -3.39 -15.68 10.31
CA ILE A 77 -4.20 -16.12 11.46
C ILE A 77 -3.30 -16.55 12.62
N TYR A 78 -2.32 -17.42 12.36
CA TYR A 78 -1.40 -17.89 13.39
C TYR A 78 -0.63 -16.73 14.04
N SER A 79 -0.08 -15.82 13.24
CA SER A 79 0.67 -14.67 13.75
C SER A 79 -0.18 -13.76 14.64
N PHE A 80 -1.44 -13.51 14.29
CA PHE A 80 -2.32 -12.68 15.13
C PHE A 80 -2.91 -13.43 16.33
N LEU A 81 -3.08 -14.76 16.28
CA LEU A 81 -3.53 -15.58 17.42
C LEU A 81 -2.43 -15.91 18.42
N THR A 82 -1.16 -15.85 18.01
CA THR A 82 0.01 -16.04 18.89
C THR A 82 0.76 -14.76 19.21
N GLY A 83 0.55 -13.67 18.46
CA GLY A 83 1.26 -12.40 18.59
C GLY A 83 2.66 -12.41 17.97
N LEU A 84 3.12 -13.57 17.50
CA LEU A 84 4.44 -13.74 16.90
C LEU A 84 4.45 -13.21 15.47
N LYS A 85 5.53 -12.50 15.11
CA LYS A 85 5.76 -11.97 13.74
C LYS A 85 4.63 -11.08 13.20
N THR A 86 3.78 -10.53 14.08
CA THR A 86 2.68 -9.63 13.69
C THR A 86 3.15 -8.44 12.86
N GLN A 87 4.32 -7.88 13.18
CA GLN A 87 4.92 -6.79 12.39
C GLN A 87 5.30 -7.23 10.97
N GLU A 88 5.94 -8.38 10.82
CA GLU A 88 6.31 -8.93 9.50
C GLU A 88 5.06 -9.18 8.64
N CYS A 89 3.98 -9.66 9.26
CA CYS A 89 2.68 -9.85 8.60
C CYS A 89 2.06 -8.53 8.15
N LEU A 90 2.11 -7.49 8.99
CA LEU A 90 1.63 -6.16 8.63
C LEU A 90 2.48 -5.55 7.50
N ASP A 91 3.81 -5.59 7.60
CA ASP A 91 4.72 -5.06 6.57
C ASP A 91 4.51 -5.73 5.21
N SER A 92 4.06 -6.99 5.21
CA SER A 92 3.83 -7.77 3.99
C SER A 92 2.37 -7.78 3.52
N PHE A 93 1.45 -7.12 4.22
CA PHE A 93 0.00 -7.25 4.02
C PHE A 93 -0.42 -7.07 2.56
N PHE A 94 -0.10 -5.93 1.94
CA PHE A 94 -0.51 -5.65 0.56
C PHE A 94 0.21 -6.52 -0.48
N ASN A 95 1.41 -7.03 -0.16
CA ASN A 95 2.13 -7.91 -1.08
C ASN A 95 1.62 -9.35 -1.02
N CYS A 96 1.22 -9.84 0.16
CA CYS A 96 0.94 -11.25 0.41
C CYS A 96 -0.54 -11.58 0.61
N MET A 97 -1.32 -10.69 1.25
CA MET A 97 -2.75 -10.94 1.51
C MET A 97 -3.65 -10.50 0.36
N ILE A 98 -3.20 -9.54 -0.46
CA ILE A 98 -3.92 -9.08 -1.65
C ILE A 98 -3.34 -9.75 -2.89
N MET A 99 -4.07 -10.75 -3.40
CA MET A 99 -3.67 -11.53 -4.56
C MET A 99 -3.63 -10.65 -5.83
N PRO A 100 -2.76 -10.94 -6.83
CA PRO A 100 -2.56 -10.07 -7.99
C PRO A 100 -3.83 -9.78 -8.81
N GLN A 101 -4.75 -10.74 -8.83
CA GLN A 101 -6.04 -10.67 -9.51
C GLN A 101 -7.11 -9.89 -8.72
N MET A 102 -6.90 -9.67 -7.42
CA MET A 102 -7.82 -8.93 -6.58
C MET A 102 -7.66 -7.42 -6.77
N LYS A 103 -8.77 -6.70 -6.68
CA LYS A 103 -8.76 -5.25 -6.53
C LYS A 103 -8.53 -4.90 -5.07
N ILE A 104 -7.84 -3.78 -4.83
CA ILE A 104 -7.71 -3.23 -3.49
C ILE A 104 -8.96 -2.42 -3.20
N ILE A 105 -9.68 -2.77 -2.15
CA ILE A 105 -10.91 -2.08 -1.74
C ILE A 105 -10.72 -1.34 -0.41
N GLU A 106 -11.62 -0.41 -0.11
CA GLU A 106 -11.57 0.43 1.11
C GLU A 106 -11.50 -0.41 2.39
N ARG A 107 -12.22 -1.54 2.45
CA ARG A 107 -12.23 -2.42 3.62
C ARG A 107 -10.87 -3.03 3.93
N ASP A 108 -10.14 -3.53 2.91
CA ASP A 108 -8.80 -4.09 3.10
C ASP A 108 -7.87 -3.05 3.72
N VAL A 109 -7.97 -1.81 3.21
CA VAL A 109 -7.13 -0.69 3.60
C VAL A 109 -7.48 -0.24 5.01
N ARG A 110 -8.77 -0.10 5.31
CA ARG A 110 -9.27 0.25 6.65
C ARG A 110 -8.81 -0.76 7.69
N LEU A 111 -8.99 -2.05 7.43
CA LEU A 111 -8.54 -3.13 8.32
C LEU A 111 -7.03 -3.04 8.55
N TYR A 112 -6.24 -2.92 7.48
CA TYR A 112 -4.80 -2.77 7.59
C TYR A 112 -4.41 -1.61 8.53
N PHE A 113 -5.00 -0.42 8.34
CA PHE A 113 -4.67 0.74 9.16
C PHE A 113 -5.19 0.66 10.59
N GLN A 114 -6.28 -0.05 10.85
CA GLN A 114 -6.71 -0.38 12.22
C GLN A 114 -5.68 -1.26 12.93
N LEU A 115 -5.23 -2.34 12.29
CA LEU A 115 -4.24 -3.25 12.86
C LEU A 115 -2.89 -2.55 13.05
N ARG A 116 -2.48 -1.72 12.08
CA ARG A 116 -1.27 -0.91 12.17
C ARG A 116 -1.36 0.16 13.26
N SER A 117 -2.56 0.69 13.52
CA SER A 117 -2.81 1.60 14.65
C SER A 117 -2.64 0.91 15.99
N ALA A 118 -3.17 -0.30 16.15
CA ALA A 118 -2.95 -1.10 17.36
C ALA A 118 -1.45 -1.38 17.57
N ALA A 119 -0.73 -1.74 16.50
CA ALA A 119 0.71 -1.96 16.55
C ALA A 119 1.49 -0.69 16.92
N TYR A 120 1.12 0.46 16.36
CA TYR A 120 1.68 1.76 16.71
C TYR A 120 1.45 2.11 18.18
N LEU A 121 0.21 1.97 18.67
CA LEU A 121 -0.13 2.31 20.06
C LEU A 121 0.61 1.42 21.06
N ARG A 122 0.82 0.14 20.72
CA ARG A 122 1.64 -0.77 21.53
C ARG A 122 3.09 -0.28 21.59
N ASP A 123 3.72 -0.05 20.43
CA ASP A 123 5.10 0.45 20.38
C ASP A 123 5.24 1.81 21.10
N TYR A 124 4.26 2.70 20.95
CA TYR A 124 4.21 4.01 21.60
C TYR A 124 4.08 3.90 23.13
N CYS A 125 3.20 3.01 23.60
CA CYS A 125 3.02 2.73 25.03
C CYS A 125 4.31 2.16 25.65
N THR A 126 4.98 1.24 24.96
CA THR A 126 6.28 0.71 25.40
C THR A 126 7.32 1.83 25.54
N LEU A 127 7.48 2.68 24.53
CA LEU A 127 8.46 3.77 24.56
C LEU A 127 8.16 4.82 25.66
N ILE A 128 6.88 5.10 25.94
CA ILE A 128 6.49 5.96 27.07
C ILE A 128 6.84 5.30 28.41
N ASN A 129 6.52 4.02 28.58
CA ASN A 129 6.74 3.31 29.84
C ASN A 129 8.22 3.08 30.13
N ASP A 130 9.06 2.94 29.10
CA ASP A 130 10.50 2.76 29.25
C ASP A 130 11.23 4.09 29.55
N GLU A 131 10.51 5.21 29.65
CA GLU A 131 11.04 6.57 29.84
C GLU A 131 12.13 6.96 28.80
N GLU A 132 12.11 6.31 27.63
CA GLU A 132 13.06 6.60 26.55
C GLU A 132 12.64 7.88 25.84
N ASP A 133 13.59 8.79 25.59
CA ASP A 133 13.38 9.88 24.65
C ASP A 133 13.26 9.30 23.24
N PHE A 134 12.09 9.49 22.60
CA PHE A 134 11.85 9.03 21.24
C PHE A 134 11.24 10.11 20.34
N ASP A 135 11.58 10.04 19.06
CA ASP A 135 10.99 10.90 18.04
C ASP A 135 9.61 10.36 17.62
N ARG A 136 8.55 11.07 18.05
CA ARG A 136 7.16 10.76 17.69
C ARG A 136 6.93 10.80 16.17
N GLU A 137 7.60 11.68 15.43
CA GLU A 137 7.46 11.78 13.98
C GLU A 137 8.12 10.59 13.26
N GLU A 138 9.25 10.12 13.78
CA GLU A 138 9.94 8.91 13.31
C GLU A 138 9.08 7.67 13.56
N LEU A 139 8.50 7.52 14.76
CA LEU A 139 7.60 6.40 15.06
C LEU A 139 6.36 6.41 14.15
N LEU A 140 5.75 7.58 13.95
CA LEU A 140 4.67 7.73 12.98
C LEU A 140 5.13 7.38 11.57
N HIS A 141 6.36 7.72 11.18
CA HIS A 141 6.91 7.41 9.85
C HIS A 141 7.12 5.91 9.65
N LYS A 142 7.61 5.21 10.67
CA LYS A 142 7.77 3.75 10.70
C LYS A 142 6.43 3.03 10.47
N HIS A 143 5.37 3.49 11.11
CA HIS A 143 4.05 2.82 11.04
C HIS A 143 3.18 3.30 9.88
N PHE A 144 3.18 4.60 9.60
CA PHE A 144 2.31 5.29 8.62
C PHE A 144 3.15 6.15 7.67
N THR A 145 3.98 5.48 6.87
CA THR A 145 4.77 6.13 5.84
C THR A 145 3.89 6.70 4.73
N LEU A 146 4.25 7.87 4.19
CA LEU A 146 3.56 8.46 3.04
C LEU A 146 4.23 8.05 1.71
N ASN A 147 4.99 6.95 1.73
CA ASN A 147 5.64 6.38 0.56
C ASN A 147 4.96 5.06 0.16
N LEU A 148 4.23 5.07 -0.96
CA LEU A 148 3.53 3.88 -1.46
C LEU A 148 4.42 2.66 -1.67
N SER A 149 5.68 2.87 -2.09
CA SER A 149 6.58 1.75 -2.36
C SER A 149 6.90 0.92 -1.12
N HIS A 150 6.73 1.50 0.07
CA HIS A 150 6.93 0.81 1.34
C HIS A 150 5.80 -0.17 1.67
N TYR A 151 4.58 0.12 1.24
CA TYR A 151 3.44 -0.81 1.39
C TYR A 151 3.49 -1.92 0.33
N GLY A 152 3.99 -1.60 -0.86
CA GLY A 152 4.20 -2.56 -1.93
C GLY A 152 4.60 -1.86 -3.21
N GLY A 153 5.67 -2.31 -3.87
CA GLY A 153 6.17 -1.67 -5.10
C GLY A 153 5.11 -1.60 -6.21
N HIS A 154 4.19 -2.56 -6.24
CA HIS A 154 3.10 -2.63 -7.21
C HIS A 154 1.98 -1.60 -6.99
N LEU A 155 1.95 -0.93 -5.83
CA LEU A 155 0.97 0.12 -5.50
C LEU A 155 1.35 1.48 -6.09
N ALA A 156 2.63 1.70 -6.37
CA ALA A 156 3.12 2.96 -6.92
C ALA A 156 2.71 3.17 -8.39
N ASP A 157 2.35 2.08 -9.08
CA ASP A 157 2.07 2.06 -10.53
C ASP A 157 0.56 2.03 -10.86
N LYS A 158 -0.32 1.94 -9.85
CA LYS A 158 -1.78 1.82 -10.03
C LYS A 158 -2.53 3.01 -9.45
N ASP A 159 -3.59 3.46 -10.13
CA ASP A 159 -4.51 4.50 -9.65
C ASP A 159 -5.14 4.14 -8.29
N ASP A 160 -5.29 2.84 -8.01
CA ASP A 160 -5.85 2.29 -6.78
C ASP A 160 -4.95 2.50 -5.55
N GLY A 161 -3.62 2.68 -5.73
CA GLY A 161 -2.69 2.87 -4.61
C GLY A 161 -3.01 4.10 -3.77
N TRP A 162 -3.69 5.10 -4.34
CA TRP A 162 -4.02 6.35 -3.65
C TRP A 162 -4.86 6.13 -2.38
N ILE A 163 -5.74 5.12 -2.37
CA ILE A 163 -6.61 4.81 -1.23
C ILE A 163 -5.76 4.49 0.02
N VAL A 164 -4.63 3.80 -0.17
CA VAL A 164 -3.67 3.48 0.90
C VAL A 164 -3.03 4.75 1.45
N LEU A 165 -2.65 5.71 0.59
CA LEU A 165 -2.08 6.98 1.05
C LEU A 165 -3.10 7.87 1.77
N LYS A 166 -4.36 7.88 1.30
CA LYS A 166 -5.45 8.58 1.95
C LYS A 166 -5.58 8.11 3.40
N HIS A 167 -5.68 6.81 3.61
CA HIS A 167 -5.78 6.23 4.94
C HIS A 167 -4.50 6.43 5.76
N ALA A 168 -3.31 6.26 5.18
CA ALA A 168 -2.05 6.55 5.87
C ALA A 168 -2.02 7.96 6.44
N HIS A 169 -2.49 8.95 5.67
CA HIS A 169 -2.53 10.33 6.09
C HIS A 169 -3.57 10.58 7.20
N ILE A 170 -4.80 10.09 7.02
CA ILE A 170 -5.88 10.22 8.02
C ILE A 170 -5.46 9.59 9.34
N THR A 171 -4.95 8.35 9.30
CA THR A 171 -4.49 7.63 10.48
C THR A 171 -3.32 8.35 11.14
N ARG A 172 -2.35 8.87 10.37
CA ARG A 172 -1.23 9.64 10.92
C ARG A 172 -1.71 10.90 11.66
N LEU A 173 -2.67 11.63 11.10
CA LEU A 173 -3.26 12.81 11.77
C LEU A 173 -3.99 12.42 13.04
N LYS A 174 -4.80 11.35 13.00
CA LYS A 174 -5.50 10.81 14.17
C LYS A 174 -4.51 10.45 15.28
N MET A 175 -3.49 9.65 14.98
CA MET A 175 -2.50 9.23 15.96
C MET A 175 -1.69 10.41 16.51
N LYS A 176 -1.40 11.44 15.71
CA LYS A 176 -0.73 12.66 16.19
C LYS A 176 -1.58 13.43 17.21
N ARG A 177 -2.91 13.41 17.08
CA ARG A 177 -3.84 14.12 17.97
C ARG A 177 -4.24 13.30 19.20
N GLU A 178 -4.43 12.00 19.03
CA GLU A 178 -5.18 11.17 19.99
C GLU A 178 -4.35 10.09 20.68
N ALA A 179 -3.10 9.82 20.27
CA ALA A 179 -2.32 8.69 20.81
C ALA A 179 -2.18 8.71 22.34
N ASP A 180 -1.90 9.88 22.92
CA ASP A 180 -1.76 10.04 24.38
C ASP A 180 -3.06 9.63 25.12
N THR A 181 -4.22 10.06 24.62
CA THR A 181 -5.54 9.71 25.17
C THR A 181 -5.86 8.23 24.97
N LEU A 182 -5.55 7.68 23.79
CA LEU A 182 -5.87 6.30 23.43
C LEU A 182 -5.08 5.28 24.26
N VAL A 183 -3.83 5.59 24.64
CA VAL A 183 -3.04 4.73 25.54
C VAL A 183 -3.57 4.75 26.98
N GLN A 184 -4.11 5.88 27.43
CA GLN A 184 -4.68 6.01 28.78
C GLN A 184 -6.03 5.30 28.92
N SER A 185 -6.78 5.13 27.83
CA SER A 185 -7.95 4.24 27.82
C SER A 185 -7.48 2.79 27.75
N GLU A 186 -7.74 1.98 28.79
CA GLU A 186 -7.27 0.59 29.03
C GLU A 186 -7.60 -0.48 27.95
N SER A 187 -7.85 -0.12 26.69
CA SER A 187 -8.26 -1.05 25.62
C SER A 187 -7.11 -1.60 24.76
N SER A 188 -5.84 -1.38 25.13
CA SER A 188 -4.68 -1.71 24.29
C SER A 188 -4.32 -3.20 24.16
N GLN A 189 -5.18 -4.12 24.58
CA GLN A 189 -5.07 -5.55 24.28
C GLN A 189 -6.16 -5.97 23.29
N VAL A 190 -5.90 -5.80 21.99
CA VAL A 190 -6.72 -6.46 20.97
C VAL A 190 -5.92 -7.59 20.35
N TYR A 191 -6.10 -8.78 20.89
CA TYR A 191 -5.90 -10.01 20.12
C TYR A 191 -7.14 -10.19 19.26
N MET A 192 -6.98 -10.08 17.93
CA MET A 192 -8.03 -10.29 16.90
C MET A 192 -9.32 -9.48 17.13
N SER A 193 -9.43 -8.29 16.54
CA SER A 193 -10.70 -7.55 16.55
C SER A 193 -11.81 -8.37 15.88
N HIS A 194 -13.08 -8.16 16.28
CA HIS A 194 -14.23 -8.76 15.60
C HIS A 194 -14.20 -8.49 14.08
N GLU A 195 -13.75 -7.30 13.67
CA GLU A 195 -13.60 -6.94 12.26
C GLU A 195 -12.54 -7.79 11.54
N LEU A 196 -11.41 -8.08 12.20
CA LEU A 196 -10.39 -8.97 11.64
C LEU A 196 -10.89 -10.42 11.53
N VAL A 197 -11.60 -10.92 12.55
CA VAL A 197 -12.19 -12.27 12.51
C VAL A 197 -13.19 -12.38 11.37
N ALA A 198 -14.12 -11.43 11.25
CA ALA A 198 -15.11 -11.40 10.17
C ALA A 198 -14.44 -11.33 8.79
N TYR A 199 -13.42 -10.49 8.64
CA TYR A 199 -12.64 -10.38 7.40
C TYR A 199 -12.02 -11.72 6.99
N LEU A 200 -11.36 -12.41 7.95
CA LEU A 200 -10.68 -13.67 7.67
C LEU A 200 -11.67 -14.80 7.39
N ARG A 201 -12.78 -14.88 8.13
CA ARG A 201 -13.85 -15.87 7.89
C ARG A 201 -14.41 -15.77 6.48
N GLU A 202 -14.73 -14.56 6.05
CA GLU A 202 -15.26 -14.33 4.70
C GLU A 202 -14.23 -14.66 3.61
N ARG A 203 -12.96 -14.28 3.80
CA ARG A 203 -11.87 -14.67 2.87
C ARG A 203 -11.75 -16.18 2.76
N ILE A 204 -11.83 -16.90 3.87
CA ILE A 204 -11.83 -18.37 3.90
C ILE A 204 -13.07 -18.93 3.20
N ASP A 205 -14.26 -18.38 3.46
CA ASP A 205 -15.52 -18.86 2.88
C ASP A 205 -15.52 -18.65 1.36
N ARG A 206 -15.07 -17.50 0.85
CA ARG A 206 -14.90 -17.27 -0.61
C ARG A 206 -13.94 -18.27 -1.26
N LEU A 207 -12.92 -18.72 -0.53
CA LEU A 207 -11.88 -19.63 -1.02
C LEU A 207 -12.33 -21.11 -1.06
N PHE A 208 -13.25 -21.51 -0.18
CA PHE A 208 -13.77 -22.88 -0.10
C PHE A 208 -15.16 -23.02 -0.73
N HIS A 209 -15.93 -21.94 -0.79
CA HIS A 209 -17.31 -21.89 -1.25
C HIS A 209 -17.56 -20.71 -2.22
N PRO A 210 -16.79 -20.59 -3.32
CA PRO A 210 -16.95 -19.49 -4.28
C PRO A 210 -18.38 -19.39 -4.85
N GLU A 211 -19.10 -20.51 -4.95
CA GLU A 211 -20.48 -20.60 -5.43
C GLU A 211 -21.48 -19.75 -4.62
N ARG A 212 -21.17 -19.46 -3.34
CA ARG A 212 -22.04 -18.64 -2.48
C ARG A 212 -21.98 -17.16 -2.85
N PHE A 213 -20.94 -16.76 -3.57
CA PHE A 213 -20.66 -15.38 -3.95
C PHE A 213 -20.92 -15.12 -5.45
N GLU A 214 -21.11 -16.19 -6.22
CA GLU A 214 -21.49 -16.16 -7.65
C GLU A 214 -23.02 -16.16 -7.82
N GLY A 215 -23.69 -15.05 -7.49
CA GLY A 215 -25.15 -14.87 -7.67
C GLY A 215 -25.54 -14.06 -8.92
N PRO A 216 -26.81 -14.11 -9.41
CA PRO A 216 -27.28 -13.43 -10.63
C PRO A 216 -27.31 -11.89 -10.58
N GLY A 217 -26.83 -11.30 -9.48
CA GLY A 217 -26.82 -9.86 -9.21
C GLY A 217 -25.41 -9.27 -9.23
N GLY A 218 -24.59 -9.60 -10.23
CA GLY A 218 -23.21 -9.15 -10.41
C GLY A 218 -22.98 -7.63 -10.58
N ASN A 219 -23.92 -6.80 -10.13
CA ASN A 219 -23.85 -5.34 -10.10
C ASN A 219 -23.99 -4.76 -8.68
N MET A 220 -23.95 -5.58 -7.63
CA MET A 220 -23.80 -5.07 -6.26
C MET A 220 -22.30 -4.80 -6.00
N PRO A 221 -21.91 -3.59 -5.56
CA PRO A 221 -20.54 -3.30 -5.14
C PRO A 221 -20.08 -4.32 -4.09
N GLU A 222 -18.83 -4.77 -4.17
CA GLU A 222 -18.26 -5.75 -3.21
C GLU A 222 -18.47 -5.33 -1.74
N GLU A 223 -18.51 -4.02 -1.47
CA GLU A 223 -18.82 -3.44 -0.15
C GLU A 223 -20.22 -3.80 0.37
N GLN A 224 -21.25 -3.85 -0.49
CA GLN A 224 -22.64 -4.16 -0.06
C GLN A 224 -22.89 -5.66 0.12
N GLN A 225 -22.25 -6.52 -0.68
CA GLN A 225 -22.28 -7.97 -0.46
C GLN A 225 -21.65 -8.33 0.88
N THR A 226 -20.64 -7.56 1.27
CA THR A 226 -19.86 -7.71 2.50
C THR A 226 -20.63 -7.24 3.75
N GLU A 227 -21.32 -6.08 3.70
CA GLU A 227 -22.15 -5.61 4.82
C GLU A 227 -23.29 -6.58 5.16
N THR A 228 -23.84 -7.23 4.12
CA THR A 228 -24.88 -8.26 4.28
C THR A 228 -24.35 -9.50 5.01
N TYR A 229 -23.10 -9.90 4.75
CA TYR A 229 -22.45 -11.02 5.44
C TYR A 229 -22.19 -10.71 6.92
N ILE A 230 -21.72 -9.49 7.22
CA ILE A 230 -21.48 -9.03 8.61
C ILE A 230 -22.78 -9.00 9.41
N ALA A 231 -23.87 -8.48 8.82
CA ALA A 231 -25.18 -8.47 9.46
C ALA A 231 -25.68 -9.90 9.79
N SER A 232 -25.47 -10.85 8.88
CA SER A 232 -25.85 -12.25 9.08
C SER A 232 -25.06 -12.96 10.19
N ASP A 233 -23.75 -12.66 10.34
CA ASP A 233 -22.92 -13.26 11.41
C ASP A 233 -23.24 -12.62 12.78
N GLN A 234 -23.63 -11.33 12.80
CA GLN A 234 -24.07 -10.63 14.01
C GLN A 234 -25.46 -11.09 14.49
N GLU A 235 -26.43 -11.33 13.60
CA GLU A 235 -27.75 -11.90 13.96
C GLU A 235 -27.63 -13.29 14.60
N SER A 236 -26.58 -14.04 14.25
CA SER A 236 -26.30 -15.37 14.79
C SER A 236 -25.64 -15.33 16.20
N GLN A 237 -25.21 -14.15 16.66
CA GLN A 237 -24.53 -13.94 17.94
C GLN A 237 -25.34 -13.17 18.99
N GLU A 238 -26.63 -12.87 18.77
CA GLU A 238 -27.49 -12.26 19.80
C GLU A 238 -27.79 -13.24 20.96
N VAL A 239 -26.82 -13.35 21.88
CA VAL A 239 -27.05 -13.80 23.24
C VAL A 239 -27.76 -12.68 23.98
N THR A 240 -29.01 -12.94 24.35
CA THR A 240 -29.86 -12.07 25.16
C THR A 240 -29.18 -11.73 26.49
N VAL A 241 -28.71 -10.49 26.63
CA VAL A 241 -28.36 -9.93 27.94
C VAL A 241 -29.53 -9.05 28.40
N ASN A 242 -30.45 -9.66 29.14
CA ASN A 242 -31.44 -8.94 29.94
C ASN A 242 -30.71 -8.16 31.03
N ILE A 243 -30.62 -6.84 30.90
CA ILE A 243 -30.26 -5.96 32.02
C ILE A 243 -31.53 -5.25 32.47
N GLU A 244 -32.17 -5.84 33.48
CA GLU A 244 -33.06 -5.09 34.37
C GLU A 244 -32.25 -3.99 35.06
N ARG A 245 -32.67 -2.73 34.93
CA ARG A 245 -32.32 -1.72 35.93
C ARG A 245 -33.46 -0.72 36.14
N ASN A 246 -33.86 -0.69 37.41
CA ASN A 246 -34.94 0.08 37.99
C ASN A 246 -34.80 1.60 37.86
N SER A 247 -35.97 2.22 37.89
CA SER A 247 -36.36 3.63 37.87
C SER A 247 -35.80 4.48 39.01
N SER A 248 -35.60 5.79 38.75
CA SER A 248 -36.02 7.03 39.50
C SER A 248 -35.20 8.24 38.99
N ALA A 249 -35.75 9.18 38.20
CA ALA A 249 -36.37 10.48 38.59
C ALA A 249 -35.33 11.52 39.13
N GLU A 250 -35.19 12.80 38.73
CA GLU A 250 -36.04 13.85 38.12
C GLU A 250 -35.18 14.98 37.44
N SER A 251 -35.80 15.76 36.53
CA SER A 251 -35.77 17.24 36.27
C SER A 251 -34.45 18.08 36.34
N GLU A 252 -34.16 19.15 35.58
CA GLU A 252 -34.97 20.14 34.82
C GLU A 252 -34.05 21.11 34.00
N SER A 253 -34.56 21.64 32.87
CA SER A 253 -34.36 23.00 32.28
C SER A 253 -33.07 23.47 31.54
N SER A 254 -33.33 24.01 30.33
CA SER A 254 -32.55 24.91 29.41
C SER A 254 -32.34 26.34 29.98
N PRO A 255 -31.69 27.35 29.32
CA PRO A 255 -31.39 27.55 27.86
C PRO A 255 -30.00 28.17 27.48
N GLU A 256 -29.80 28.36 26.16
CA GLU A 256 -28.68 29.01 25.41
C GLU A 256 -28.37 30.48 25.80
N PRO A 257 -27.27 31.12 25.30
CA PRO A 257 -27.34 31.87 24.02
C PRO A 257 -26.03 32.07 23.17
N GLU A 258 -26.25 32.39 21.88
CA GLU A 258 -25.61 33.41 20.98
C GLU A 258 -24.22 33.28 20.28
N SER A 259 -24.28 33.15 18.94
CA SER A 259 -23.82 34.05 17.83
C SER A 259 -22.38 34.63 17.66
N SER A 260 -21.76 34.23 16.52
CA SER A 260 -20.93 34.99 15.51
C SER A 260 -19.48 35.48 15.84
N PRO A 261 -18.60 35.83 14.84
CA PRO A 261 -18.63 35.66 13.37
C PRO A 261 -17.31 35.14 12.71
N GLU A 262 -17.35 34.96 11.37
CA GLU A 262 -16.24 34.66 10.43
C GLU A 262 -15.17 35.77 10.31
N PRO A 263 -14.00 35.47 9.68
CA PRO A 263 -13.49 36.38 8.66
C PRO A 263 -12.96 35.72 7.37
N GLU A 264 -13.51 36.23 6.28
CA GLU A 264 -12.94 36.66 5.00
C GLU A 264 -11.71 36.00 4.32
N SER A 265 -11.94 35.83 3.02
CA SER A 265 -11.08 35.59 1.86
C SER A 265 -9.66 36.20 1.87
N SER A 266 -8.71 35.43 1.34
CA SER A 266 -7.52 35.99 0.68
C SER A 266 -7.15 35.19 -0.58
N ALA A 267 -6.62 35.91 -1.56
CA ALA A 267 -6.61 35.60 -2.98
C ALA A 267 -5.61 34.50 -3.42
N GLU A 268 -6.00 33.71 -4.44
CA GLU A 268 -5.13 32.78 -5.16
C GLU A 268 -4.20 33.49 -6.16
N PRO A 269 -2.93 33.07 -6.32
CA PRO A 269 -2.14 33.38 -7.50
C PRO A 269 -2.34 32.31 -8.58
N GLU A 270 -2.64 32.78 -9.78
CA GLU A 270 -2.88 32.04 -11.02
C GLU A 270 -1.74 31.06 -11.38
N GLY A 271 -2.10 29.86 -11.80
CA GLY A 271 -1.16 28.87 -12.35
C GLY A 271 -1.55 27.39 -12.25
N ARG A 272 -2.70 27.06 -11.64
CA ARG A 272 -3.17 25.68 -11.49
C ARG A 272 -4.04 25.26 -12.67
N ARG A 273 -3.57 24.31 -13.49
CA ARG A 273 -4.47 23.60 -14.43
C ARG A 273 -5.19 22.51 -13.66
N ASN A 274 -6.45 22.76 -13.31
CA ASN A 274 -7.37 21.77 -12.76
C ASN A 274 -7.66 20.70 -13.81
N LEU A 275 -7.29 19.45 -13.54
CA LEU A 275 -7.77 18.30 -14.31
C LEU A 275 -8.78 17.52 -13.47
N SER A 276 -10.02 17.49 -13.97
CA SER A 276 -11.13 16.59 -13.63
C SER A 276 -11.40 16.33 -12.14
N VAL A 277 -12.51 16.90 -11.66
CA VAL A 277 -13.15 16.53 -10.39
C VAL A 277 -13.81 15.17 -10.57
N LEU A 278 -13.27 14.13 -9.93
CA LEU A 278 -13.97 12.88 -9.67
C LEU A 278 -14.17 12.81 -8.15
N ASN A 279 -15.43 12.81 -7.73
CA ASN A 279 -15.87 12.65 -6.33
C ASN A 279 -15.31 13.65 -5.31
N GLY A 280 -15.22 14.94 -5.66
CA GLY A 280 -14.78 15.99 -4.71
C GLY A 280 -13.28 16.00 -4.41
N ILE A 281 -12.49 15.20 -5.13
CA ILE A 281 -11.03 15.17 -5.01
C ILE A 281 -10.44 16.14 -6.04
N SER A 282 -9.73 17.17 -5.60
CA SER A 282 -8.96 18.05 -6.47
C SER A 282 -7.57 17.41 -6.69
N ARG A 283 -7.17 17.22 -7.95
CA ARG A 283 -5.85 16.67 -8.30
C ARG A 283 -5.01 17.75 -8.96
N THR A 284 -3.87 18.06 -8.34
CA THR A 284 -2.92 19.07 -8.82
C THR A 284 -1.55 18.45 -9.02
N GLU A 285 -1.00 18.54 -10.23
CA GLU A 285 0.38 18.14 -10.52
C GLU A 285 1.36 19.23 -10.07
N ILE A 286 2.35 18.86 -9.25
CA ILE A 286 3.46 19.73 -8.87
C ILE A 286 4.62 19.46 -9.84
N LYS A 287 5.02 20.47 -10.60
CA LYS A 287 6.07 20.36 -11.62
C LYS A 287 7.37 21.03 -11.16
N ASN A 288 8.51 20.46 -11.51
CA ASN A 288 9.80 21.12 -11.35
C ASN A 288 10.03 22.19 -12.43
N LYS A 289 11.16 22.89 -12.36
CA LYS A 289 11.56 23.92 -13.33
C LYS A 289 11.69 23.42 -14.78
N ASN A 290 11.82 22.11 -14.98
CA ASN A 290 11.89 21.47 -16.30
C ASN A 290 10.50 21.01 -16.81
N GLY A 291 9.43 21.30 -16.07
CA GLY A 291 8.07 20.87 -16.40
C GLY A 291 7.75 19.42 -16.05
N GLU A 292 8.65 18.71 -15.36
CA GLU A 292 8.46 17.31 -14.95
C GLU A 292 7.63 17.26 -13.67
N VAL A 293 6.62 16.39 -13.62
CA VAL A 293 5.79 16.21 -12.43
C VAL A 293 6.62 15.50 -11.35
N VAL A 294 6.91 16.20 -10.26
CA VAL A 294 7.71 15.68 -9.13
C VAL A 294 6.84 15.21 -7.96
N ALA A 295 5.60 15.66 -7.92
CA ALA A 295 4.63 15.22 -6.94
C ALA A 295 3.20 15.41 -7.46
N ILE A 296 2.27 14.62 -6.95
CA ILE A 296 0.84 14.87 -7.13
C ILE A 296 0.31 15.34 -5.78
N ARG A 297 -0.30 16.52 -5.75
CA ARG A 297 -1.11 16.98 -4.62
C ARG A 297 -2.56 16.59 -4.89
N ARG A 298 -3.16 15.82 -3.99
CA ARG A 298 -4.60 15.57 -3.97
C ARG A 298 -5.20 16.29 -2.77
N GLU A 299 -6.28 17.01 -2.97
CA GLU A 299 -7.04 17.63 -1.89
C GLU A 299 -8.42 16.97 -1.82
N TYR A 300 -8.87 16.65 -0.62
CA TYR A 300 -10.21 16.11 -0.38
C TYR A 300 -10.77 16.67 0.92
N GLU A 301 -12.08 16.64 1.05
CA GLU A 301 -12.81 17.01 2.26
C GLU A 301 -13.11 15.73 3.05
N ASN A 302 -12.80 15.71 4.35
CA ASN A 302 -13.19 14.59 5.22
C ASN A 302 -14.66 14.71 5.66
N GLU A 303 -15.16 13.71 6.37
CA GLU A 303 -16.55 13.66 6.88
C GLU A 303 -16.88 14.79 7.87
N HIS A 304 -15.86 15.51 8.37
CA HIS A 304 -15.97 16.64 9.27
C HIS A 304 -15.80 18.00 8.56
N GLY A 305 -15.74 18.03 7.23
CA GLY A 305 -15.57 19.27 6.46
C GLY A 305 -14.13 19.81 6.43
N GLU A 306 -13.16 19.09 7.00
CA GLU A 306 -11.75 19.51 6.96
C GLU A 306 -11.14 19.19 5.59
N ARG A 307 -10.55 20.20 4.95
CA ARG A 307 -9.82 20.03 3.69
C ARG A 307 -8.42 19.46 3.96
N ILE A 308 -8.22 18.21 3.58
CA ILE A 308 -6.97 17.48 3.71
C ILE A 308 -6.19 17.56 2.39
N SER A 309 -4.89 17.87 2.47
CA SER A 309 -4.00 17.91 1.32
C SER A 309 -2.90 16.85 1.44
N VAL A 310 -2.94 15.85 0.56
CA VAL A 310 -1.93 14.78 0.50
C VAL A 310 -1.01 15.04 -0.68
N THR A 311 0.30 15.08 -0.42
CA THR A 311 1.31 15.23 -1.47
C THR A 311 2.05 13.92 -1.65
N GLU A 312 1.73 13.22 -2.74
CA GLU A 312 2.43 12.02 -3.19
C GLU A 312 3.81 12.43 -3.74
N ARG A 313 4.87 12.21 -2.97
CA ARG A 313 6.25 12.38 -3.44
C ARG A 313 6.74 11.04 -4.00
N ASN A 314 7.51 11.07 -5.09
CA ASN A 314 8.00 9.87 -5.80
C ASN A 314 6.91 9.03 -6.49
N VAL A 315 5.86 9.66 -7.02
CA VAL A 315 4.97 8.98 -7.98
C VAL A 315 5.84 8.55 -9.17
N ARG A 316 6.07 7.24 -9.31
CA ARG A 316 6.69 6.69 -10.51
C ARG A 316 5.64 6.80 -11.60
N PHE A 317 5.61 7.93 -12.29
CA PHE A 317 4.85 8.03 -13.53
C PHE A 317 5.37 6.92 -14.45
N GLY A 318 4.50 5.95 -14.70
CA GLY A 318 4.77 4.81 -15.57
C GLY A 318 5.49 5.30 -16.82
N HIS A 319 6.64 4.67 -17.10
CA HIS A 319 7.54 4.98 -18.20
C HIS A 319 7.38 6.38 -18.79
N ASN A 320 8.26 7.31 -18.39
CA ASN A 320 8.60 8.50 -19.19
C ASN A 320 8.36 8.17 -20.66
N LYS A 321 7.41 8.86 -21.32
CA LYS A 321 7.31 8.85 -22.79
C LYS A 321 8.73 9.06 -23.25
N ARG A 322 9.40 8.00 -23.73
CA ARG A 322 10.81 8.07 -24.12
C ARG A 322 10.83 9.16 -25.17
N MET A 323 11.43 10.31 -24.84
CA MET A 323 11.56 11.39 -25.80
C MET A 323 12.26 10.77 -27.01
N LYS A 324 11.56 10.75 -28.13
CA LYS A 324 12.06 10.09 -29.33
C LYS A 324 13.32 10.85 -29.74
N TRP A 325 14.42 10.12 -29.86
CA TRP A 325 15.66 10.68 -30.37
C TRP A 325 15.63 10.56 -31.87
N GLU A 326 15.73 11.69 -32.56
CA GLU A 326 15.85 11.70 -34.01
C GLU A 326 17.29 11.34 -34.42
N ASP A 327 17.46 10.76 -35.61
CA ASP A 327 18.79 10.32 -36.08
C ASP A 327 19.78 11.48 -36.21
N SER A 328 19.28 12.69 -36.50
CA SER A 328 20.08 13.92 -36.52
C SER A 328 20.62 14.27 -35.13
N GLU A 329 19.82 14.10 -34.07
CA GLU A 329 20.22 14.34 -32.68
C GLU A 329 21.27 13.31 -32.24
N VAL A 330 21.11 12.04 -32.62
CA VAL A 330 22.10 10.99 -32.30
C VAL A 330 23.43 11.26 -33.01
N LYS A 331 23.40 11.65 -34.29
CA LYS A 331 24.60 12.04 -35.04
C LYS A 331 25.26 13.31 -34.50
N ALA A 332 24.48 14.28 -34.05
CA ALA A 332 25.00 15.49 -33.40
C ALA A 332 25.68 15.15 -32.06
N LEU A 333 25.09 14.25 -31.27
CA LEU A 333 25.70 13.75 -30.03
C LEU A 333 27.01 12.98 -30.31
N GLU A 334 27.04 12.16 -31.36
CA GLU A 334 28.25 11.44 -31.77
C GLU A 334 29.38 12.40 -32.17
N ARG A 335 29.07 13.44 -32.97
CA ARG A 335 30.02 14.51 -33.31
C ARG A 335 30.51 15.29 -32.09
N ALA A 336 29.60 15.67 -31.20
CA ALA A 336 29.96 16.44 -30.00
C ALA A 336 30.89 15.65 -29.05
N ILE A 337 30.67 14.34 -28.91
CA ILE A 337 31.57 13.46 -28.13
C ILE A 337 32.92 13.31 -28.85
N ALA A 338 32.94 13.22 -30.18
CA ALA A 338 34.18 13.15 -30.96
C ALA A 338 35.05 14.40 -30.78
N GLU A 339 34.43 15.58 -30.76
CA GLU A 339 35.13 16.87 -30.70
C GLU A 339 35.56 17.26 -29.28
N ILE A 340 34.69 17.04 -28.28
CA ILE A 340 34.86 17.59 -26.92
C ILE A 340 35.22 16.50 -25.90
N GLY A 341 34.95 15.24 -26.24
CA GLY A 341 34.94 14.13 -25.28
C GLY A 341 33.67 14.12 -24.42
N PRO A 342 33.54 13.18 -23.45
CA PRO A 342 32.32 12.99 -22.65
C PRO A 342 32.12 14.04 -21.55
N LYS A 343 32.29 15.33 -21.89
CA LYS A 343 32.15 16.49 -21.00
C LYS A 343 30.82 17.18 -21.28
N TRP A 344 29.74 16.63 -20.71
CA TRP A 344 28.35 16.98 -21.03
C TRP A 344 28.00 18.46 -20.87
N ILE A 345 28.56 19.11 -19.85
CA ILE A 345 28.34 20.55 -19.61
C ILE A 345 28.96 21.37 -20.75
N LYS A 346 30.19 21.04 -21.16
CA LYS A 346 30.88 21.70 -22.28
C LYS A 346 30.20 21.46 -23.62
N ILE A 347 29.71 20.24 -23.86
CA ILE A 347 28.91 19.93 -25.05
C ILE A 347 27.68 20.84 -25.15
N LYS A 348 27.05 21.14 -24.00
CA LYS A 348 25.87 22.01 -23.98
C LYS A 348 26.22 23.48 -24.16
N GLU A 349 27.30 23.94 -23.53
CA GLU A 349 27.81 25.30 -23.67
C GLU A 349 28.21 25.63 -25.12
N GLN A 350 28.68 24.63 -25.88
CA GLN A 350 29.07 24.80 -27.28
C GLN A 350 27.87 24.97 -28.25
N GLY A 351 26.64 24.72 -27.79
CA GLY A 351 25.44 25.18 -28.48
C GLY A 351 25.11 24.45 -29.79
N TYR A 352 25.26 23.12 -29.85
CA TYR A 352 24.82 22.34 -31.02
C TYR A 352 23.29 22.50 -31.24
N PRO A 353 22.83 23.01 -32.40
CA PRO A 353 21.42 23.31 -32.65
C PRO A 353 20.49 22.10 -32.45
N GLU A 354 20.94 20.92 -32.88
CA GLU A 354 20.17 19.67 -32.78
C GLU A 354 20.05 19.16 -31.34
N LEU A 355 20.89 19.66 -30.42
CA LEU A 355 20.92 19.25 -29.01
C LEU A 355 20.39 20.36 -28.09
N GLU A 356 19.91 21.48 -28.63
CA GLU A 356 19.46 22.65 -27.86
C GLU A 356 18.31 22.31 -26.91
N SER A 357 17.41 21.42 -27.33
CA SER A 357 16.27 20.98 -26.51
C SER A 357 16.65 19.94 -25.43
N LYS A 358 17.87 19.40 -25.43
CA LYS A 358 18.28 18.29 -24.55
C LYS A 358 19.10 18.78 -23.35
N THR A 359 18.86 18.21 -22.17
CA THR A 359 19.64 18.51 -20.96
C THR A 359 20.94 17.70 -20.91
N ASN A 360 21.93 18.16 -20.13
CA ASN A 360 23.22 17.48 -19.98
C ASN A 360 23.08 16.04 -19.50
N VAL A 361 22.09 15.80 -18.62
CA VAL A 361 21.74 14.46 -18.12
C VAL A 361 21.20 13.58 -19.24
N GLN A 362 20.30 14.11 -20.08
CA GLN A 362 19.75 13.38 -21.22
C GLN A 362 20.83 13.01 -22.25
N LEU A 363 21.80 13.88 -22.50
CA LEU A 363 22.95 13.57 -23.37
C LEU A 363 23.76 12.39 -22.83
N ARG A 364 24.08 12.41 -21.53
CA ARG A 364 24.81 11.34 -20.84
C ARG A 364 24.06 10.01 -20.90
N ASP A 365 22.77 10.03 -20.55
CA ASP A 365 21.94 8.82 -20.49
C ASP A 365 21.75 8.21 -21.88
N LYS A 366 21.59 9.04 -22.91
CA LYS A 366 21.52 8.57 -24.29
C LYS A 366 22.84 7.97 -24.75
N ALA A 367 23.98 8.60 -24.44
CA ALA A 367 25.29 8.08 -24.80
C ALA A 367 25.58 6.71 -24.14
N ARG A 368 25.20 6.56 -22.86
CA ARG A 368 25.24 5.26 -22.15
C ARG A 368 24.27 4.24 -22.74
N GLY A 369 23.10 4.69 -23.19
CA GLY A 369 22.13 3.86 -23.90
C GLY A 369 22.68 3.32 -25.21
N GLU A 370 23.30 4.16 -26.03
CA GLU A 370 23.94 3.78 -27.29
C GLU A 370 25.15 2.86 -27.06
N LEU A 371 25.99 3.13 -26.05
CA LEU A 371 27.07 2.21 -25.67
C LEU A 371 26.54 0.80 -25.36
N ARG A 372 25.49 0.69 -24.53
CA ARG A 372 24.87 -0.59 -24.18
C ARG A 372 24.20 -1.26 -25.38
N ARG A 373 23.53 -0.50 -26.24
CA ARG A 373 22.92 -1.00 -27.48
C ARG A 373 23.98 -1.55 -28.43
N ARG A 374 25.04 -0.80 -28.70
CA ARG A 374 26.14 -1.20 -29.60
C ARG A 374 26.86 -2.44 -29.07
N LYS A 375 27.12 -2.52 -27.75
CA LYS A 375 27.64 -3.75 -27.10
C LYS A 375 26.72 -4.95 -27.30
N ARG A 376 25.42 -4.81 -27.06
CA ARG A 376 24.43 -5.89 -27.20
C ARG A 376 24.32 -6.38 -28.64
N LEU A 377 24.31 -5.46 -29.59
CA LEU A 377 24.15 -5.74 -31.01
C LEU A 377 25.49 -6.04 -31.71
N LYS A 378 26.61 -6.08 -30.97
CA LYS A 378 27.97 -6.27 -31.50
C LYS A 378 28.31 -5.29 -32.65
N ILE A 379 27.86 -4.05 -32.51
CA ILE A 379 28.18 -2.93 -33.42
C ILE A 379 29.44 -2.23 -32.90
N ASP A 380 30.27 -1.71 -33.80
CA ASP A 380 31.46 -0.94 -33.43
C ASP A 380 31.11 0.23 -32.49
N LEU A 381 31.88 0.35 -31.40
CA LEU A 381 31.61 1.30 -30.32
C LEU A 381 31.95 2.73 -30.71
N GLY A 382 32.87 2.94 -31.65
CA GLY A 382 33.29 4.26 -32.13
C GLY A 382 33.65 5.21 -30.98
N VAL A 383 33.18 6.45 -31.07
CA VAL A 383 33.44 7.50 -30.07
C VAL A 383 32.88 7.19 -28.68
N TYR A 384 31.90 6.29 -28.58
CA TYR A 384 31.31 5.88 -27.30
C TYR A 384 32.23 4.93 -26.50
N ALA A 385 33.30 4.40 -27.11
CA ALA A 385 34.32 3.64 -26.38
C ALA A 385 34.99 4.49 -25.28
N SER A 386 35.15 5.80 -25.52
CA SER A 386 35.73 6.75 -24.56
C SER A 386 34.98 6.86 -23.23
N LEU A 387 33.71 6.41 -23.20
CA LEU A 387 32.88 6.38 -22.00
C LEU A 387 33.22 5.24 -21.04
N GLN A 388 33.95 4.21 -21.51
CA GLN A 388 34.31 3.07 -20.67
C GLN A 388 35.29 3.46 -19.56
N ALA A 389 36.25 4.35 -19.87
CA ALA A 389 37.24 4.83 -18.91
C ALA A 389 36.69 5.89 -17.92
N TYR A 390 35.49 6.43 -18.18
CA TYR A 390 34.90 7.53 -17.42
C TYR A 390 33.95 7.08 -16.31
N ASP A 391 33.58 5.79 -16.27
CA ASP A 391 32.72 5.19 -15.24
C ASP A 391 33.54 4.43 -14.15
N GLU A 392 34.88 4.41 -14.24
CA GLU A 392 35.80 3.80 -13.26
C GLU A 392 36.50 4.81 -12.33
N GLN A 393 36.11 6.10 -12.40
CA GLN A 393 36.46 7.17 -11.45
C GLN A 393 35.19 7.74 -10.84
#